data_AF-A0A534ZUD8-F1
#
_entry.id   AF-A0A534ZUD8-F1
#
_cell.length_a   1.000
_cell.length_b   1.000
_cell.length_c   1.000
_cell.angle_alpha   90.00
_cell.angle_beta   90.00
_cell.angle_gamma   90.00
#
_symmetry.space_group_name_H-M   'P 1'
#
loop_
_entity.id
_entity.type
_entity.pdbx_description
1 polymer ?
#
loop_
_entity_poly.entity_id
_entity_poly.type
_entity_poly.pdbx_seq_one_letter_code
_entity_poly.pdbx_strand_id
1 'polypeptide(L)' 'LVVTDLMMPRTSGVDVYRMLREQRSDVPVIVVSGYPLVAEMLGARQEGVVECLEKPVAPEQLAASVRRALAREACAG' A
#
# COMPACT_ATOMS: atom_id res chain seq x y z
N LEU A 1 7.25 4.47 5.42
CA LEU A 1 6.36 4.34 4.24
C LEU A 1 6.96 3.43 3.16
N VAL A 2 6.15 2.56 2.55
CA VAL A 2 6.49 1.76 1.35
C VAL A 2 5.47 2.03 0.24
N VAL A 3 5.95 2.17 -1.00
CA VAL A 3 5.11 2.22 -2.22
C VAL A 3 5.52 1.05 -3.10
N THR A 4 4.57 0.19 -3.47
CA THR A 4 4.86 -1.06 -4.21
C THR A 4 3.86 -1.31 -5.34
N ASP A 5 4.29 -2.02 -6.38
CA ASP A 5 3.38 -2.57 -7.38
C ASP A 5 2.57 -3.72 -6.78
N LEU A 6 1.38 -4.00 -7.33
CA LEU A 6 0.61 -5.18 -6.95
C LEU A 6 1.23 -6.45 -7.53
N MET A 7 1.61 -6.41 -8.81
CA MET A 7 2.10 -7.58 -9.54
C MET A 7 3.60 -7.42 -9.81
N MET A 8 4.43 -8.24 -9.17
CA MET A 8 5.87 -8.28 -9.41
C MET A 8 6.34 -9.73 -9.65
N PRO A 9 7.44 -9.94 -10.39
CA PRO A 9 8.04 -11.26 -10.47
C PRO A 9 8.45 -11.76 -9.07
N ARG A 10 7.96 -12.94 -8.69
CA ARG A 10 8.22 -13.67 -7.41
C ARG A 10 7.44 -13.21 -6.18
N THR A 11 6.80 -12.05 -6.17
CA THR A 11 6.08 -11.53 -4.99
C THR A 11 5.00 -10.53 -5.40
N SER A 12 4.02 -10.29 -4.54
CA SER A 12 2.98 -9.27 -4.75
C SER A 12 3.12 -8.11 -3.75
N GLY A 13 2.49 -6.98 -4.06
CA GLY A 13 2.37 -5.87 -3.11
C GLY A 13 1.65 -6.26 -1.81
N VAL A 14 0.77 -7.27 -1.88
CA VAL A 14 0.09 -7.85 -0.71
C VAL A 14 1.08 -8.67 0.12
N ASP A 15 1.95 -9.46 -0.52
CA ASP A 15 2.97 -10.23 0.19
C ASP A 15 3.97 -9.32 0.90
N VAL A 16 4.39 -8.22 0.25
CA VAL A 16 5.21 -7.19 0.89
C VAL A 16 4.54 -6.66 2.15
N TYR A 17 3.24 -6.35 2.09
CA TYR A 17 2.47 -5.93 3.25
C TYR A 17 2.47 -6.98 4.37
N ARG A 18 2.16 -8.24 4.04
CA ARG A 18 2.15 -9.36 5.00
C ARG A 18 3.51 -9.56 5.66
N MET A 19 4.59 -9.55 4.88
CA MET A 19 5.96 -9.67 5.40
C MET A 19 6.32 -8.55 6.37
N LEU A 20 5.90 -7.30 6.10
CA LEU A 20 6.12 -6.18 7.01
C LEU A 20 5.36 -6.35 8.33
N ARG A 21 4.11 -6.81 8.25
CA ARG A 21 3.29 -7.08 9.45
C ARG A 21 3.85 -8.22 10.30
N GLU A 22 4.30 -9.30 9.67
CA GLU A 22 4.96 -10.43 10.35
C GLU A 22 6.21 -9.98 11.13
N GLN A 23 6.95 -9.01 10.57
CA GLN A 23 8.12 -8.41 11.21
C GLN A 23 7.76 -7.33 12.26
N ARG A 24 6.48 -7.17 12.61
CA ARG A 24 5.94 -6.13 13.52
C ARG A 24 6.34 -4.72 13.10
N SER A 25 6.49 -4.48 11.80
CA SER A 25 6.76 -3.17 11.26
C SER A 25 5.44 -2.45 11.00
N ASP A 26 5.22 -1.33 11.69
CA ASP A 26 4.01 -0.52 11.52
C ASP A 26 4.02 0.42 10.30
N VAL A 27 5.02 0.24 9.43
CA VAL A 27 5.20 1.02 8.22
C VAL A 27 3.96 0.95 7.31
N PRO A 28 3.39 2.10 6.90
CA PRO A 28 2.27 2.17 5.97
C PRO A 28 2.70 1.74 4.59
N VAL A 29 1.80 1.05 3.89
CA VAL A 29 1.99 0.56 2.53
C VAL A 29 0.95 1.19 1.60
N ILE A 30 1.41 1.72 0.47
CA ILE A 30 0.60 2.14 -0.67
C ILE A 30 0.85 1.15 -1.80
N VAL A 31 -0.21 0.56 -2.33
CA VAL A 31 -0.13 -0.34 -3.49
C VAL A 31 -0.54 0.41 -4.75
N VAL A 32 0.17 0.18 -5.85
CA VAL A 32 -0.14 0.75 -7.15
C VAL A 32 -0.37 -0.39 -8.15
N SER A 33 -1.51 -0.44 -8.83
CA SER A 33 -1.88 -1.56 -9.71
C SER A 33 -2.45 -1.08 -11.04
N GLY A 34 -2.02 -1.67 -12.16
CA GLY A 34 -2.67 -1.49 -13.46
C GLY A 34 -3.81 -2.47 -13.73
N TYR A 35 -4.07 -3.37 -12.79
CA TYR A 35 -5.18 -4.31 -12.82
C TYR A 35 -6.27 -3.87 -11.84
N PRO A 36 -7.54 -4.19 -12.13
CA PRO A 36 -8.64 -3.99 -11.18
C PRO A 36 -8.29 -4.59 -9.82
N LEU A 37 -8.71 -3.94 -8.73
CA LEU A 37 -8.50 -4.49 -7.39
C LEU A 37 -9.05 -5.92 -7.32
N VAL A 38 -8.17 -6.89 -7.15
CA VAL A 38 -8.53 -8.28 -6.87
C VAL A 38 -8.96 -8.41 -5.41
N ALA A 39 -9.77 -9.44 -5.11
CA ALA A 39 -10.33 -9.68 -3.78
C ALA A 39 -9.26 -9.70 -2.66
N GLU A 40 -8.05 -10.16 -2.96
CA GLU A 40 -6.90 -10.12 -2.04
C GLU A 40 -6.54 -8.71 -1.56
N MET A 41 -6.62 -7.71 -2.44
CA MET A 41 -6.37 -6.31 -2.08
C MET A 41 -7.50 -5.71 -1.24
N LEU A 42 -8.74 -6.18 -1.43
CA LEU A 42 -9.87 -5.79 -0.60
C LEU A 42 -9.73 -6.35 0.82
N GLY A 43 -9.19 -7.57 0.96
CA GLY A 43 -8.80 -8.13 2.26
C GLY A 43 -7.68 -7.33 2.92
N ALA A 44 -6.59 -7.07 2.20
CA ALA A 44 -5.43 -6.32 2.72
C ALA A 44 -5.77 -4.87 3.14
N ARG A 45 -6.75 -4.22 2.49
CA ARG A 45 -7.28 -2.92 2.93
C ARG A 45 -7.88 -2.95 4.33
N GLN A 46 -8.52 -4.07 4.71
CA GLN A 46 -9.02 -4.24 6.09
C GLN A 46 -7.88 -4.54 7.07
N GLU A 47 -6.78 -5.09 6.58
CA GLU A 47 -5.65 -5.48 7.41
C GLU A 47 -4.72 -4.30 7.76
N GLY A 48 -4.67 -3.22 6.97
CA GLY A 48 -3.83 -2.04 7.26
C GLY A 48 -3.14 -1.38 6.07
N VAL A 49 -3.42 -1.78 4.83
CA VAL A 49 -2.97 -1.04 3.64
C VAL A 49 -3.60 0.35 3.63
N VAL A 50 -2.78 1.39 3.48
CA VAL A 50 -3.26 2.78 3.54
C VAL A 50 -4.11 3.13 2.35
N GLU A 51 -3.66 2.75 1.15
CA GLU A 51 -4.36 3.07 -0.09
C GLU A 51 -3.91 2.15 -1.21
N CYS A 52 -4.81 1.92 -2.18
CA CYS A 52 -4.47 1.30 -3.45
C CYS A 52 -4.82 2.26 -4.57
N LEU A 53 -3.84 2.55 -5.43
CA LEU A 53 -3.94 3.48 -6.55
C LEU A 53 -3.94 2.71 -7.86
N GLU A 54 -4.81 3.09 -8.79
CA GLU A 54 -4.91 2.48 -10.11
C GLU A 54 -3.95 3.18 -11.10
N LYS A 55 -3.22 2.40 -11.91
CA LYS A 55 -2.38 2.94 -12.98
C LYS A 55 -3.23 3.30 -14.20
N PRO A 56 -2.92 4.40 -14.91
CA PRO A 56 -1.83 5.33 -14.63
C PRO A 56 -2.15 6.25 -13.43
N VAL A 57 -1.18 6.42 -12.54
CA VAL A 57 -1.32 7.30 -11.37
C VAL A 57 -0.76 8.68 -11.68
N ALA A 58 -1.56 9.72 -11.47
CA ALA A 58 -1.10 11.11 -11.57
C ALA A 58 -0.12 11.45 -10.42
N PRO A 59 0.95 12.22 -10.66
CA PRO A 59 1.91 12.61 -9.62
C PRO A 59 1.26 13.26 -8.40
N GLU A 60 0.24 14.10 -8.61
CA GLU A 60 -0.49 14.81 -7.55
C GLU A 60 -1.28 13.83 -6.68
N GLN A 61 -1.85 12.80 -7.28
CA GLN A 61 -2.60 11.75 -6.59
C GLN A 61 -1.68 10.89 -5.72
N LEU A 62 -0.53 10.48 -6.26
CA LEU A 62 0.48 9.75 -5.49
C LEU A 62 0.99 10.61 -4.33
N ALA A 63 1.32 11.88 -4.58
CA ALA A 63 1.81 12.80 -3.56
C ALA A 63 0.76 13.02 -2.45
N ALA A 64 -0.53 13.09 -2.78
CA ALA A 64 -1.60 13.18 -1.80
C ALA A 64 -1.70 11.91 -0.94
N SER A 65 -1.58 10.73 -1.55
CA SER A 65 -1.59 9.45 -0.84
C SER A 65 -0.40 9.31 0.12
N VAL A 66 0.80 9.67 -0.34
CA VAL A 66 2.03 9.71 0.47
C VAL A 66 1.85 10.63 1.69
N ARG A 67 1.33 11.85 1.49
CA ARG A 67 1.06 12.78 2.60
C ARG A 67 0.09 12.20 3.62
N ARG A 68 -1.00 11.56 3.17
CA ARG A 68 -1.96 10.88 4.07
C ARG A 68 -1.32 9.75 4.86
N ALA A 69 -0.48 8.95 4.21
CA ALA A 69 0.19 7.81 4.84
C ALA A 69 1.15 8.25 5.95
N LEU A 70 1.96 9.29 5.70
CA LEU A 70 2.91 9.82 6.67
C LEU A 70 2.21 10.56 7.83
N ALA A 71 1.08 11.24 7.57
CA ALA A 71 0.30 11.89 8.62
C ALA A 71 -0.31 10.88 9.62
N ARG A 72 -0.62 9.65 9.17
CA ARG A 72 -1.12 8.58 10.06
C ARG A 72 -0.05 8.07 11.02
N GLU A 73 1.21 7.97 10.60
CA GLU A 73 2.33 7.64 11.50
C GLU A 73 2.53 8.72 12.57
N ALA A 74 2.37 10.00 12.21
CA ALA A 74 2.58 11.12 13.15
C ALA A 74 1.53 11.21 14.29
N CYS A 75 0.32 10.68 14.11
CA CYS A 75 -0.69 10.61 15.16
C CYS A 75 -0.65 9.30 15.98
N ALA A 76 0.07 8.28 15.51
CA ALA A 76 0.16 6.97 16.15
C ALA A 76 1.38 6.83 17.09
N GLY A 77 2.19 7.90 17.23
CA GLY A 77 3.36 7.98 18.09
C GLY A 77 3.15 8.86 19.32
#